data_AF-A0A4Y9ZPZ8-F1
#
_entry.id   AF-A0A4Y9ZPZ8-F1
#
_cell.length_a   1.000
_cell.length_b   1.000
_cell.length_c   1.000
_cell.angle_alpha   90.00
_cell.angle_beta   90.00
_cell.angle_gamma   90.00
#
_symmetry.space_group_name_H-M   'P 1'
#
loop_
_entity.id
_entity.type
_entity.pdbx_description
1 polymer ?
#
loop_
_entity_poly.entity_id
_entity_poly.type
_entity_poly.pdbx_seq_one_letter_code
_entity_poly.pdbx_strand_id
1 'polypeptide(L)'
;MEEDDVIEISSGESDHEPGYTERRAILEPAIRNVVEALGGYEGKTYRMGDEAYGCLKDLKKYWRKDDTDDERTVARIFWATRVLTNDLVPILLETAGKGHVEDKRAITCADLITAMTWPIDLAEELKELDDEVDRGTDYTLLLQSHLYYKAALLRPGVMQALFNIMLPCLAKDVKERKEKDVQIINVILHLVRNLAFIKDLPANIHLSSDQINFSSLQSQFIRVLSEANYLELLLTIASNATTEAMFNGWNTLVLEIFYLLFRGVKPLSLVLDQAKQTTRNLHDLLSIEGKRRRDFARHAPSRHSRFGTTISVKLNPKRNVDPSKGDKAPDAPAAPPEPSSSQAFILHRQQGLKKEAGTILDLVKR
;
A
#
# COMPACT_ATOMS: atom_id res chain seq x y z
N MET A 1 -67.44 -32.60 2.40
CA MET A 1 -66.41 -33.64 2.57
C MET A 1 -65.71 -33.67 1.23
N GLU A 2 -64.54 -33.08 1.05
CA GLU A 2 -63.40 -32.87 1.95
C GLU A 2 -62.84 -31.45 1.68
N GLU A 3 -62.89 -30.55 2.66
CA GLU A 3 -61.79 -30.19 3.58
C GLU A 3 -60.62 -29.49 2.88
N ASP A 4 -60.61 -28.16 3.07
CA ASP A 4 -59.52 -27.22 2.81
C ASP A 4 -58.26 -27.63 3.60
N ASP A 5 -57.15 -27.86 2.90
CA ASP A 5 -55.81 -27.89 3.48
C ASP A 5 -54.90 -26.85 2.81
N VAL A 6 -54.81 -25.70 3.49
CA VAL A 6 -53.60 -24.95 3.87
C VAL A 6 -52.49 -24.76 2.84
N ILE A 7 -52.26 -23.50 2.43
CA ILE A 7 -50.93 -22.84 2.56
C ILE A 7 -51.16 -21.38 2.99
N GLU A 8 -51.19 -21.13 4.31
CA GLU A 8 -50.93 -19.80 4.84
C GLU A 8 -49.46 -19.45 4.55
N ILE A 9 -49.26 -18.47 3.67
CA ILE A 9 -47.94 -17.87 3.44
C ILE A 9 -47.66 -16.98 4.64
N SER A 10 -47.15 -17.58 5.72
CA SER A 10 -46.48 -16.85 6.78
C SER A 10 -45.23 -16.22 6.17
N SER A 11 -45.27 -14.90 5.99
CA SER A 11 -44.08 -14.09 5.68
C SER A 11 -43.13 -14.21 6.86
N GLY A 12 -42.24 -15.20 6.80
CA GLY A 12 -41.09 -15.27 7.68
C GLY A 12 -40.33 -13.96 7.57
N GLU A 13 -40.18 -13.27 8.69
CA GLU A 13 -39.20 -12.20 8.87
C GLU A 13 -37.84 -12.78 8.45
N SER A 14 -37.41 -12.44 7.24
CA SER A 14 -36.01 -12.58 6.89
C SER A 14 -35.31 -11.45 7.63
N ASP A 15 -34.42 -11.81 8.54
CA ASP A 15 -33.43 -10.91 9.13
C ASP A 15 -32.56 -10.36 8.00
N HIS A 16 -33.08 -9.39 7.26
CA HIS A 16 -32.31 -8.62 6.30
C HIS A 16 -31.43 -7.70 7.13
N GLU A 17 -30.13 -7.98 7.18
CA GLU A 17 -29.16 -7.02 7.67
C GLU A 17 -29.41 -5.66 6.98
N PRO A 18 -29.54 -4.57 7.75
CA PRO A 18 -29.80 -3.26 7.17
C PRO A 18 -28.65 -2.91 6.24
N GLY A 19 -28.97 -2.61 4.97
CA GLY A 19 -27.96 -2.29 3.97
C GLY A 19 -27.07 -1.13 4.43
N TYR A 20 -25.82 -1.10 3.96
CA TYR A 20 -24.78 -0.11 4.32
C TYR A 20 -25.31 1.33 4.51
N THR A 21 -26.14 1.80 3.58
CA THR A 21 -26.72 3.16 3.61
C THR A 21 -27.61 3.41 4.83
N GLU A 22 -28.39 2.42 5.26
CA GLU A 22 -29.29 2.52 6.41
C GLU A 22 -28.51 2.47 7.73
N ARG A 23 -27.55 1.56 7.85
CA ARG A 23 -26.66 1.46 9.01
C ARG A 23 -25.86 2.75 9.20
N ARG A 24 -25.32 3.31 8.11
CA ARG A 24 -24.64 4.60 8.12
C ARG A 24 -25.55 5.74 8.53
N ALA A 25 -26.77 5.80 8.03
CA ALA A 25 -27.72 6.86 8.37
C ALA A 25 -28.07 6.89 9.87
N ILE A 26 -28.07 5.73 10.54
CA ILE A 26 -28.33 5.60 11.98
C ILE A 26 -27.07 5.93 12.80
N LEU A 27 -25.91 5.39 12.42
CA LEU A 27 -24.68 5.50 13.20
C LEU A 27 -23.96 6.84 13.01
N GLU A 28 -24.00 7.44 11.81
CA GLU A 28 -23.25 8.65 11.50
C GLU A 28 -23.63 9.84 12.40
N PRO A 29 -24.93 10.18 12.60
CA PRO A 29 -25.30 11.29 13.49
C PRO A 29 -24.88 11.04 14.94
N ALA A 30 -25.03 9.81 15.43
CA ALA A 30 -24.66 9.45 16.79
C ALA A 30 -23.14 9.57 17.01
N ILE A 31 -22.33 9.04 16.09
CA ILE A 31 -20.87 9.12 16.16
C ILE A 31 -20.42 10.58 16.04
N ARG A 32 -21.01 11.37 15.14
CA ARG A 32 -20.67 12.78 14.96
C ARG A 32 -20.92 13.59 16.23
N ASN A 33 -22.05 13.40 16.89
CA ASN A 33 -22.35 14.04 18.17
C ASN A 33 -21.32 13.69 19.25
N VAL A 34 -20.87 12.43 19.31
CA VAL A 34 -19.83 12.00 20.26
C VAL A 34 -18.47 12.61 19.93
N VAL A 35 -18.13 12.74 18.63
CA VAL A 35 -16.89 13.40 18.19
C VAL A 35 -16.92 14.88 18.54
N GLU A 36 -18.03 15.58 18.30
CA GLU A 36 -18.17 17.00 18.65
C GLU A 36 -18.09 17.24 20.18
N ALA A 37 -18.52 16.27 20.99
CA ALA A 37 -18.40 16.31 22.45
C ALA A 37 -16.98 16.02 22.98
N LEU A 38 -16.04 15.55 22.15
CA LEU A 38 -14.66 15.29 22.57
C LEU A 38 -13.91 16.58 22.94
N GLY A 39 -14.23 17.68 22.29
CA GLY A 39 -13.57 18.96 22.47
C GLY A 39 -13.38 19.73 21.16
N GLY A 40 -12.44 20.66 21.19
CA GLY A 40 -12.10 21.45 20.03
C GLY A 40 -10.92 22.36 20.24
N TYR A 41 -10.48 23.00 19.16
CA TYR A 41 -9.39 23.97 19.19
C TYR A 41 -9.88 25.34 19.64
N GLU A 42 -9.32 25.83 20.75
CA GLU A 42 -9.42 27.23 21.16
C GLU A 42 -8.11 27.94 20.77
N GLY A 43 -8.12 28.53 19.57
CA GLY A 43 -6.92 29.16 19.00
C GLY A 43 -5.84 28.13 18.65
N LYS A 44 -4.80 28.03 19.49
CA LYS A 44 -3.67 27.09 19.29
C LYS A 44 -3.68 25.90 20.24
N THR A 45 -4.57 25.89 21.23
CA THR A 45 -4.63 24.85 22.27
C THR A 45 -5.91 24.06 22.11
N TYR A 46 -5.80 22.73 22.18
CA TYR A 46 -6.97 21.87 22.13
C TYR A 46 -7.57 21.77 23.54
N ARG A 47 -8.84 22.16 23.70
CA ARG A 47 -9.57 22.01 24.95
C ARG A 47 -10.45 20.76 24.86
N MET A 48 -10.19 19.83 25.77
CA MET A 48 -11.00 18.62 25.93
C MET A 48 -12.37 18.98 26.51
N GLY A 49 -13.42 18.31 26.02
CA GLY A 49 -14.76 18.39 26.60
C GLY A 49 -14.82 17.81 28.02
N ASP A 50 -15.83 18.22 28.77
CA ASP A 50 -16.01 17.83 30.18
C ASP A 50 -16.11 16.30 30.33
N GLU A 51 -16.83 15.64 29.42
CA GLU A 51 -17.04 14.19 29.39
C GLU A 51 -16.16 13.46 28.37
N ALA A 52 -15.03 14.03 27.95
CA ALA A 52 -14.17 13.47 26.89
C ALA A 52 -13.78 11.99 27.12
N TYR A 53 -13.57 11.57 28.38
CA TYR A 53 -13.28 10.16 28.69
C TYR A 53 -14.47 9.22 28.45
N GLY A 54 -15.70 9.68 28.70
CA GLY A 54 -16.93 8.96 28.36
C GLY A 54 -17.08 8.83 26.85
N CYS A 55 -16.92 9.95 26.13
CA CYS A 55 -16.96 9.99 24.67
C CYS A 55 -15.94 9.02 24.03
N LEU A 56 -14.70 8.99 24.52
CA LEU A 56 -13.67 8.06 24.02
C LEU A 56 -14.05 6.59 24.22
N LYS A 57 -14.70 6.25 25.35
CA LYS A 57 -15.22 4.90 25.59
C LYS A 57 -16.36 4.56 24.64
N ASP A 58 -17.24 5.50 24.37
CA ASP A 58 -18.35 5.29 23.46
C ASP A 58 -17.86 5.14 22.02
N LEU A 59 -16.87 5.93 21.58
CA LEU A 59 -16.20 5.71 20.30
C LEU A 59 -15.58 4.31 20.22
N LYS A 60 -14.94 3.83 21.29
CA LYS A 60 -14.44 2.45 21.33
C LYS A 60 -15.56 1.41 21.24
N LYS A 61 -16.72 1.66 21.84
CA LYS A 61 -17.90 0.77 21.70
C LYS A 61 -18.44 0.78 20.27
N TYR A 62 -18.50 1.94 19.62
CA TYR A 62 -18.87 2.03 18.21
C TYR A 62 -17.88 1.27 17.33
N TRP A 63 -16.57 1.42 17.58
CA TRP A 63 -15.54 0.70 16.83
C TRP A 63 -15.71 -0.82 16.89
N ARG A 64 -16.05 -1.38 18.06
CA ARG A 64 -16.31 -2.84 18.18
C ARG A 64 -17.49 -3.34 17.35
N LYS A 65 -18.40 -2.46 16.93
CA LYS A 65 -19.49 -2.86 16.00
C LYS A 65 -18.98 -3.04 14.58
N ASP A 66 -17.77 -2.58 14.28
CA ASP A 66 -17.13 -2.74 12.98
C ASP A 66 -16.50 -4.13 12.82
N ASP A 67 -16.22 -4.84 13.93
CA ASP A 67 -15.64 -6.19 13.91
C ASP A 67 -16.57 -7.21 13.22
N THR A 68 -17.88 -6.96 13.24
CA THR A 68 -18.93 -7.79 12.61
C THR A 68 -19.58 -7.10 11.40
N ASP A 69 -18.96 -6.04 10.87
CA ASP A 69 -19.50 -5.24 9.76
C ASP A 69 -18.52 -5.32 8.58
N ASP A 70 -18.88 -6.10 7.57
CA ASP A 70 -18.05 -6.35 6.39
C ASP A 70 -17.79 -5.05 5.60
N GLU A 71 -18.74 -4.12 5.62
CA GLU A 71 -18.61 -2.81 4.95
C GLU A 71 -17.73 -1.81 5.71
N ARG A 72 -17.34 -2.14 6.94
CA ARG A 72 -16.54 -1.31 7.85
C ARG A 72 -17.12 0.11 7.99
N THR A 73 -18.44 0.17 8.23
CA THR A 73 -19.20 1.44 8.22
C THR A 73 -18.66 2.43 9.24
N VAL A 74 -18.28 1.98 10.43
CA VAL A 74 -17.78 2.84 11.51
C VAL A 74 -16.39 3.38 11.16
N ALA A 75 -15.51 2.55 10.58
CA ALA A 75 -14.21 3.01 10.11
C ALA A 75 -14.33 4.12 9.05
N ARG A 76 -15.29 4.00 8.12
CA ARG A 76 -15.59 5.03 7.12
C ARG A 76 -16.11 6.32 7.75
N ILE A 77 -16.97 6.23 8.77
CA ILE A 77 -17.47 7.40 9.50
C ILE A 77 -16.32 8.08 10.27
N PHE A 78 -15.47 7.33 10.96
CA PHE A 78 -14.32 7.88 11.70
C PHE A 78 -13.34 8.59 10.77
N TRP A 79 -13.16 8.04 9.57
CA TRP A 79 -12.39 8.69 8.53
C TRP A 79 -13.05 10.00 8.04
N ALA A 80 -14.37 9.99 7.82
CA ALA A 80 -15.13 11.17 7.38
C ALA A 80 -15.12 12.29 8.43
N THR A 81 -15.20 11.95 9.72
CA THR A 81 -15.12 12.93 10.82
C THR A 81 -13.70 13.36 11.16
N ARG A 82 -12.68 12.64 10.64
CA ARG A 82 -11.26 12.94 10.88
C ARG A 82 -10.88 12.92 12.37
N VAL A 83 -11.55 12.08 13.15
CA VAL A 83 -11.43 12.00 14.62
C VAL A 83 -9.98 11.78 15.07
N LEU A 84 -9.22 10.93 14.37
CA LEU A 84 -7.82 10.66 14.72
C LEU A 84 -6.95 11.92 14.58
N THR A 85 -7.06 12.61 13.44
CA THR A 85 -6.23 13.78 13.12
C THR A 85 -6.63 15.01 13.93
N ASN A 86 -7.92 15.22 14.12
CA ASN A 86 -8.51 16.45 14.68
C ASN A 86 -8.63 16.39 16.21
N ASP A 87 -8.86 15.21 16.78
CA ASP A 87 -9.19 15.08 18.21
C ASP A 87 -8.22 14.13 18.94
N LEU A 88 -8.03 12.88 18.48
CA LEU A 88 -7.23 11.90 19.23
C LEU A 88 -5.76 12.29 19.35
N VAL A 89 -5.13 12.73 18.25
CA VAL A 89 -3.73 13.18 18.30
C VAL A 89 -3.55 14.43 19.16
N PRO A 90 -4.39 15.47 19.02
CA PRO A 90 -4.33 16.63 19.93
C PRO A 90 -4.56 16.28 21.40
N ILE A 91 -5.51 15.38 21.72
CA ILE A 91 -5.72 14.88 23.08
C ILE A 91 -4.45 14.22 23.62
N LEU A 92 -3.77 13.38 22.83
CA LEU A 92 -2.50 12.76 23.22
C LEU A 92 -1.40 13.80 23.51
N LEU A 93 -1.28 14.82 22.66
CA LEU A 93 -0.28 15.88 22.81
C LEU A 93 -0.55 16.77 24.03
N GLU A 94 -1.82 17.07 24.32
CA GLU A 94 -2.22 17.87 25.47
C GLU A 94 -2.11 17.10 26.80
N THR A 95 -2.21 15.78 26.78
CA THR A 95 -2.13 14.92 27.97
C THR A 95 -0.72 14.37 28.17
N ALA A 96 -0.39 13.24 27.53
CA ALA A 96 0.90 12.58 27.65
C ALA A 96 2.06 13.44 27.12
N GLY A 97 1.81 14.30 26.12
CA GLY A 97 2.80 15.26 25.62
C GLY A 97 3.19 16.35 26.63
N LYS A 98 2.32 16.68 27.59
CA LYS A 98 2.60 17.63 28.69
C LYS A 98 3.05 16.97 29.99
N GLY A 99 3.25 15.64 29.98
CA GLY A 99 3.71 14.87 31.14
C GLY A 99 2.61 14.18 31.94
N HIS A 100 1.33 14.31 31.54
CA HIS A 100 0.22 13.56 32.15
C HIS A 100 0.11 12.16 31.54
N VAL A 101 1.17 11.37 31.68
CA VAL A 101 1.34 10.07 31.01
C VAL A 101 0.41 8.97 31.52
N GLU A 102 -0.07 9.08 32.77
CA GLU A 102 -1.01 8.14 33.39
C GLU A 102 -2.48 8.55 33.19
N ASP A 103 -2.75 9.59 32.40
CA ASP A 103 -4.13 10.01 32.13
C ASP A 103 -4.88 8.90 31.38
N LYS A 104 -6.03 8.49 31.94
CA LYS A 104 -6.91 7.48 31.36
C LYS A 104 -7.38 7.87 29.96
N ARG A 105 -7.49 9.17 29.67
CA ARG A 105 -7.83 9.70 28.34
C ARG A 105 -6.75 9.34 27.33
N ALA A 106 -5.48 9.58 27.67
CA ALA A 106 -4.33 9.27 26.82
C ALA A 106 -4.23 7.76 26.51
N ILE A 107 -4.42 6.92 27.53
CA ILE A 107 -4.41 5.45 27.38
C ILE A 107 -5.56 4.99 26.45
N THR A 108 -6.76 5.55 26.63
CA THR A 108 -7.93 5.20 25.79
C THR A 108 -7.76 5.69 24.35
N CYS A 109 -7.13 6.86 24.15
CA CYS A 109 -6.76 7.35 22.83
C CYS A 109 -5.75 6.43 22.15
N ALA A 110 -4.69 6.01 22.86
CA ALA A 110 -3.68 5.09 22.31
C ALA A 110 -4.32 3.77 21.87
N ASP A 111 -5.17 3.19 22.72
CA ASP A 111 -5.93 1.96 22.46
C ASP A 111 -6.88 2.08 21.25
N LEU A 112 -7.63 3.19 21.16
CA LEU A 112 -8.49 3.45 19.99
C LEU A 112 -7.68 3.65 18.71
N ILE A 113 -6.57 4.38 18.77
CA ILE A 113 -5.67 4.59 17.62
C ILE A 113 -5.07 3.26 17.14
N THR A 114 -4.66 2.38 18.07
CA THR A 114 -4.18 1.04 17.72
C THR A 114 -5.25 0.23 16.99
N ALA A 115 -6.50 0.29 17.45
CA ALA A 115 -7.61 -0.38 16.79
C ALA A 115 -7.89 0.20 15.39
N MET A 116 -7.89 1.54 15.26
CA MET A 116 -8.12 2.25 13.99
C MET A 116 -7.02 2.03 12.93
N THR A 117 -5.84 1.59 13.35
CA THR A 117 -4.68 1.37 12.48
C THR A 117 -4.41 -0.11 12.24
N TRP A 118 -5.31 -0.99 12.68
CA TRP A 118 -5.13 -2.43 12.50
C TRP A 118 -5.01 -2.76 11.00
N PRO A 119 -3.96 -3.51 10.59
CA PRO A 119 -3.73 -3.88 9.20
C PRO A 119 -4.96 -4.45 8.51
N ILE A 120 -5.31 -3.87 7.37
CA ILE A 120 -6.26 -4.45 6.42
C ILE A 120 -5.41 -5.22 5.40
N ASP A 121 -5.41 -6.56 5.47
CA ASP A 121 -4.75 -7.38 4.45
C ASP A 121 -5.71 -7.62 3.28
N LEU A 122 -5.58 -6.77 2.26
CA LEU A 122 -6.40 -6.85 1.06
C LEU A 122 -6.36 -8.23 0.39
N ALA A 123 -5.27 -8.99 0.52
CA ALA A 123 -5.18 -10.32 -0.10
C ALA A 123 -5.96 -11.40 0.67
N GLU A 124 -6.09 -11.22 1.99
CA GLU A 124 -6.91 -12.07 2.85
C GLU A 124 -8.38 -11.69 2.71
N GLU A 125 -8.67 -10.38 2.79
CA GLU A 125 -10.02 -9.82 2.61
C GLU A 125 -10.58 -10.19 1.22
N LEU A 126 -9.84 -9.99 0.12
CA LEU A 126 -10.29 -10.38 -1.23
C LEU A 126 -10.49 -11.89 -1.42
N LYS A 127 -9.91 -12.72 -0.56
CA LYS A 127 -10.06 -14.19 -0.62
C LYS A 127 -11.27 -14.67 0.18
N GLU A 128 -11.70 -13.89 1.17
CA GLU A 128 -12.88 -14.16 2.01
C GLU A 128 -14.19 -13.65 1.37
N LEU A 129 -14.12 -12.74 0.38
CA LEU A 129 -15.28 -12.33 -0.42
C LEU A 129 -15.79 -13.50 -1.27
N ASP A 130 -16.93 -14.08 -0.89
CA ASP A 130 -17.63 -15.06 -1.71
C ASP A 130 -18.34 -14.36 -2.90
N ASP A 131 -18.33 -15.04 -4.04
CA ASP A 131 -18.32 -14.48 -5.40
C ASP A 131 -19.58 -13.71 -5.89
N GLU A 132 -20.53 -13.30 -5.06
CA GLU A 132 -21.75 -12.60 -5.54
C GLU A 132 -22.28 -11.42 -4.70
N VAL A 133 -22.01 -11.32 -3.40
CA VAL A 133 -22.62 -10.26 -2.53
C VAL A 133 -21.65 -9.10 -2.23
N ASP A 134 -20.35 -9.36 -2.15
CA ASP A 134 -19.37 -8.38 -1.62
C ASP A 134 -18.57 -7.64 -2.70
N ARG A 135 -19.00 -7.71 -3.97
CA ARG A 135 -18.34 -7.00 -5.09
C ARG A 135 -18.35 -5.47 -4.96
N GLY A 136 -19.00 -4.90 -3.95
CA GLY A 136 -19.18 -3.45 -3.76
C GLY A 136 -18.21 -2.77 -2.79
N THR A 137 -17.50 -3.52 -1.93
CA THR A 137 -16.79 -2.93 -0.80
C THR A 137 -15.46 -2.32 -1.23
N ASP A 138 -15.46 -1.01 -1.49
CA ASP A 138 -14.25 -0.29 -1.88
C ASP A 138 -13.34 -0.05 -0.65
N TYR A 139 -12.35 -0.93 -0.45
CA TYR A 139 -11.32 -0.80 0.57
C TYR A 139 -10.28 0.29 0.25
N THR A 140 -10.27 0.87 -0.96
CA THR A 140 -9.25 1.88 -1.32
C THR A 140 -9.34 3.12 -0.43
N LEU A 141 -10.56 3.51 -0.03
CA LEU A 141 -10.78 4.61 0.90
C LEU A 141 -10.16 4.32 2.28
N LEU A 142 -10.27 3.08 2.77
CA LEU A 142 -9.73 2.67 4.07
C LEU A 142 -8.21 2.52 4.01
N LEU A 143 -7.66 2.01 2.92
CA LEU A 143 -6.22 1.99 2.72
C LEU A 143 -5.66 3.42 2.62
N GLN A 144 -6.39 4.33 1.98
CA GLN A 144 -6.04 5.73 1.96
C GLN A 144 -6.12 6.35 3.35
N SER A 145 -7.15 6.07 4.15
CA SER A 145 -7.26 6.60 5.51
C SER A 145 -6.08 6.20 6.39
N HIS A 146 -5.59 4.96 6.27
CA HIS A 146 -4.39 4.48 6.97
C HIS A 146 -3.13 5.29 6.64
N LEU A 147 -2.94 5.73 5.39
CA LEU A 147 -1.82 6.61 5.02
C LEU A 147 -1.88 7.94 5.77
N TYR A 148 -3.07 8.53 5.87
CA TYR A 148 -3.27 9.76 6.62
C TYR A 148 -3.13 9.56 8.13
N TYR A 149 -3.58 8.41 8.66
CA TYR A 149 -3.38 8.07 10.07
C TYR A 149 -1.89 7.92 10.39
N LYS A 150 -1.12 7.21 9.54
CA LYS A 150 0.33 7.12 9.66
C LYS A 150 0.95 8.52 9.64
N ALA A 151 0.65 9.34 8.64
CA ALA A 151 1.16 10.71 8.55
C ALA A 151 0.84 11.57 9.79
N ALA A 152 -0.36 11.43 10.36
CA ALA A 152 -0.81 12.16 11.54
C ALA A 152 -0.06 11.76 12.82
N LEU A 153 0.27 10.47 12.95
CA LEU A 153 1.00 9.89 14.07
C LEU A 153 2.51 10.14 13.97
N LEU A 154 3.03 10.37 12.76
CA LEU A 154 4.42 10.79 12.52
C LEU A 154 4.65 12.29 12.76
N ARG A 155 3.63 13.04 13.20
CA ARG A 155 3.81 14.44 13.61
C ARG A 155 4.74 14.52 14.84
N PRO A 156 5.53 15.60 14.96
CA PRO A 156 6.44 15.77 16.08
C PRO A 156 5.75 15.63 17.44
N GLY A 157 6.38 14.88 18.35
CA GLY A 157 5.90 14.71 19.73
C GLY A 157 4.84 13.62 19.94
N VAL A 158 4.16 13.13 18.90
CA VAL A 158 3.07 12.14 19.05
C VAL A 158 3.61 10.77 19.45
N MET A 159 4.58 10.25 18.70
CA MET A 159 5.25 8.98 19.06
C MET A 159 5.97 9.09 20.40
N GLN A 160 6.56 10.26 20.72
CA GLN A 160 7.15 10.47 22.04
C GLN A 160 6.11 10.42 23.16
N ALA A 161 4.93 11.03 22.98
CA ALA A 161 3.84 10.97 23.93
C ALA A 161 3.35 9.53 24.14
N LEU A 162 3.23 8.74 23.07
CA LEU A 162 2.90 7.31 23.14
C LEU A 162 3.98 6.52 23.88
N PHE A 163 5.26 6.78 23.61
CA PHE A 163 6.37 6.15 24.33
C PHE A 163 6.30 6.45 25.83
N ASN A 164 6.03 7.71 26.18
CA ASN A 164 5.92 8.17 27.55
C ASN A 164 4.78 7.50 28.33
N ILE A 165 3.69 7.08 27.67
CA ILE A 165 2.60 6.30 28.29
C ILE A 165 3.09 4.90 28.73
N MET A 166 4.00 4.28 27.98
CA MET A 166 4.57 2.97 28.34
C MET A 166 5.61 3.06 29.46
N LEU A 167 6.33 4.17 29.58
CA LEU A 167 7.48 4.29 30.48
C LEU A 167 7.17 3.93 31.95
N PRO A 168 6.09 4.44 32.58
CA PRO A 168 5.73 4.04 33.94
C PRO A 168 5.42 2.54 34.08
N CYS A 169 4.89 1.93 33.01
CA CYS A 169 4.59 0.49 32.98
C CYS A 169 5.87 -0.35 32.91
N LEU A 170 6.86 0.10 32.14
CA LEU A 170 8.16 -0.54 31.97
C LEU A 170 9.07 -0.34 33.19
N ALA A 171 8.98 0.81 33.86
CA ALA A 171 9.81 1.14 35.03
C ALA A 171 9.51 0.30 36.27
N LYS A 172 8.30 -0.26 36.38
CA LYS A 172 7.93 -1.19 37.46
C LYS A 172 8.70 -2.49 37.34
N ASP A 173 9.03 -3.11 38.47
CA ASP A 173 9.63 -4.45 38.49
C ASP A 173 8.65 -5.51 37.95
N VAL A 174 9.16 -6.60 37.38
CA VAL A 174 8.36 -7.71 36.83
C VAL A 174 7.31 -8.21 37.81
N LYS A 175 7.60 -8.22 39.11
CA LYS A 175 6.66 -8.68 40.16
C LYS A 175 5.57 -7.66 40.52
N GLU A 176 5.84 -6.38 40.30
CA GLU A 176 4.93 -5.28 40.65
C GLU A 176 4.03 -4.86 39.46
N ARG A 177 4.41 -5.26 38.24
CA ARG A 177 3.62 -5.01 37.02
C ARG A 177 2.27 -5.74 37.11
N LYS A 178 1.20 -4.99 36.88
CA LYS A 178 -0.16 -5.53 36.78
C LYS A 178 -0.47 -5.90 35.33
N GLU A 179 -1.47 -6.75 35.11
CA GLU A 179 -1.96 -7.11 33.77
C GLU A 179 -2.30 -5.88 32.91
N LYS A 180 -2.85 -4.83 33.54
CA LYS A 180 -3.12 -3.55 32.87
C LYS A 180 -1.85 -2.88 32.32
N ASP A 181 -0.75 -2.95 33.06
CA ASP A 181 0.54 -2.38 32.63
C ASP A 181 1.08 -3.14 31.40
N VAL A 182 0.95 -4.48 31.42
CA VAL A 182 1.30 -5.35 30.28
C VAL A 182 0.45 -5.02 29.06
N GLN A 183 -0.85 -4.81 29.25
CA GLN A 183 -1.78 -4.48 28.17
C GLN A 183 -1.45 -3.14 27.52
N ILE A 184 -1.09 -2.11 28.30
CA ILE A 184 -0.67 -0.81 27.77
C ILE A 184 0.56 -0.95 26.87
N ILE A 185 1.56 -1.71 27.32
CA ILE A 185 2.78 -1.96 26.53
C ILE A 185 2.44 -2.71 25.25
N ASN A 186 1.61 -3.76 25.35
CA ASN A 186 1.13 -4.51 24.18
C ASN A 186 0.45 -3.61 23.15
N VAL A 187 -0.48 -2.76 23.59
CA VAL A 187 -1.22 -1.85 22.70
C VAL A 187 -0.28 -0.95 21.90
N ILE A 188 0.76 -0.42 22.54
CA ILE A 188 1.67 0.53 21.89
C ILE A 188 2.70 -0.21 21.02
N LEU A 189 3.15 -1.40 21.40
CA LEU A 189 3.97 -2.23 20.51
C LEU A 189 3.21 -2.67 19.26
N HIS A 190 1.93 -3.04 19.40
CA HIS A 190 1.07 -3.34 18.24
C HIS A 190 0.84 -2.10 17.38
N LEU A 191 0.71 -0.91 17.97
CA LEU A 191 0.65 0.33 17.19
C LEU A 191 1.91 0.52 16.33
N VAL A 192 3.09 0.31 16.89
CA VAL A 192 4.35 0.37 16.13
C VAL A 192 4.35 -0.65 14.98
N ARG A 193 3.89 -1.89 15.24
CA ARG A 193 3.72 -2.92 14.21
C ARG A 193 2.75 -2.49 13.11
N ASN A 194 1.60 -1.94 13.49
CA ASN A 194 0.55 -1.47 12.59
C ASN A 194 1.08 -0.37 11.66
N LEU A 195 1.79 0.60 12.21
CA LEU A 195 2.41 1.69 11.42
C LEU A 195 3.50 1.18 10.47
N ALA A 196 4.26 0.15 10.88
CA ALA A 196 5.24 -0.50 10.03
C ALA A 196 4.59 -1.28 8.87
N PHE A 197 3.38 -1.81 9.07
CA PHE A 197 2.66 -2.57 8.07
C PHE A 197 2.18 -1.71 6.90
N ILE A 198 1.65 -0.52 7.22
CA ILE A 198 1.09 0.44 6.26
C ILE A 198 2.15 0.79 5.21
N LYS A 199 1.87 0.39 3.96
CA LYS A 199 2.75 0.56 2.80
C LYS A 199 2.67 1.99 2.30
N ASP A 200 3.83 2.56 2.00
CA ASP A 200 3.94 3.87 1.36
C ASP A 200 3.40 3.84 -0.07
N LEU A 201 2.99 5.01 -0.56
CA LEU A 201 2.55 5.16 -1.94
C LEU A 201 3.77 5.11 -2.89
N PRO A 202 3.69 4.46 -4.06
CA PRO A 202 4.81 4.45 -5.01
C PRO A 202 5.20 5.88 -5.41
N ALA A 203 6.51 6.15 -5.35
CA ALA A 203 7.05 7.46 -5.72
C ALA A 203 6.80 7.76 -7.21
N ASN A 204 6.15 8.88 -7.50
CA ASN A 204 5.94 9.38 -8.85
C ASN A 204 6.21 10.89 -8.90
N ILE A 205 6.88 11.33 -9.96
CA ILE A 205 7.42 12.68 -10.14
C ILE A 205 6.29 13.70 -10.41
N HIS A 206 5.11 13.24 -10.82
CA HIS A 206 3.94 14.07 -11.13
C HIS A 206 2.94 14.21 -9.97
N LEU A 207 3.28 13.74 -8.77
CA LEU A 207 2.37 13.72 -7.63
C LEU A 207 2.30 15.07 -6.91
N SER A 208 1.18 15.31 -6.21
CA SER A 208 1.01 16.47 -5.33
C SER A 208 1.94 16.39 -4.11
N SER A 209 2.14 17.52 -3.40
CA SER A 209 2.95 17.57 -2.17
C SER A 209 2.56 16.50 -1.14
N ASP A 210 1.26 16.27 -0.96
CA ASP A 210 0.74 15.33 0.03
C ASP A 210 1.04 13.88 -0.37
N GLN A 211 0.95 13.57 -1.66
CA GLN A 211 1.29 12.25 -2.19
C GLN A 211 2.80 11.99 -2.14
N ILE A 212 3.64 13.02 -2.32
CA ILE A 212 5.08 12.93 -2.07
C ILE A 212 5.33 12.59 -0.59
N ASN A 213 4.66 13.26 0.34
CA ASN A 213 4.77 12.93 1.77
C ASN A 213 4.41 11.47 2.02
N PHE A 214 3.31 10.98 1.42
CA PHE A 214 2.89 9.56 1.52
C PHE A 214 3.87 8.56 0.94
N SER A 215 4.70 8.96 -0.03
CA SER A 215 5.75 8.11 -0.60
C SER A 215 7.01 7.98 0.26
N SER A 216 7.11 8.78 1.34
CA SER A 216 8.29 8.85 2.21
C SER A 216 8.00 8.51 3.68
N LEU A 217 6.78 8.07 4.00
CA LEU A 217 6.32 7.82 5.36
C LEU A 217 7.16 6.77 6.10
N GLN A 218 7.64 5.74 5.42
CA GLN A 218 8.49 4.72 6.02
C GLN A 218 9.84 5.29 6.45
N SER A 219 10.43 6.15 5.62
CA SER A 219 11.68 6.84 5.97
C SER A 219 11.48 7.78 7.15
N GLN A 220 10.36 8.52 7.17
CA GLN A 220 9.98 9.37 8.29
C GLN A 220 9.72 8.56 9.56
N PHE A 221 9.03 7.41 9.44
CA PHE A 221 8.74 6.52 10.56
C PHE A 221 9.99 5.99 11.24
N ILE A 222 10.97 5.50 10.47
CA ILE A 222 12.26 5.02 11.02
C ILE A 222 12.97 6.14 11.79
N ARG A 223 12.98 7.37 11.24
CA ARG A 223 13.57 8.53 11.92
C ARG A 223 12.86 8.83 13.23
N VAL A 224 11.53 8.88 13.23
CA VAL A 224 10.73 9.15 14.43
C VAL A 224 10.91 8.05 15.47
N LEU A 225 10.98 6.77 15.08
CA LEU A 225 11.27 5.66 16.00
C LEU A 225 12.65 5.81 16.65
N SER A 226 13.65 6.28 15.89
CA SER A 226 14.98 6.55 16.43
C SER A 226 14.96 7.75 17.39
N GLU A 227 14.32 8.86 16.99
CA GLU A 227 14.24 10.10 17.78
C GLU A 227 13.47 9.89 19.10
N ALA A 228 12.48 8.99 19.13
CA ALA A 228 11.68 8.66 20.30
C ALA A 228 12.15 7.38 21.05
N ASN A 229 13.36 6.88 20.77
CA ASN A 229 13.99 5.73 21.43
C ASN A 229 13.23 4.39 21.34
N TYR A 230 12.33 4.22 20.37
CA TYR A 230 11.65 2.94 20.14
C TYR A 230 12.62 1.87 19.64
N LEU A 231 13.61 2.22 18.82
CA LEU A 231 14.57 1.24 18.30
C LEU A 231 15.41 0.63 19.44
N GLU A 232 15.80 1.45 20.41
CA GLU A 232 16.54 1.01 21.61
C GLU A 232 15.67 0.12 22.50
N LEU A 233 14.38 0.48 22.67
CA LEU A 233 13.41 -0.36 23.38
C LEU A 233 13.25 -1.74 22.71
N LEU A 234 13.07 -1.78 21.39
CA LEU A 234 12.91 -3.03 20.65
C LEU A 234 14.16 -3.92 20.76
N LEU A 235 15.36 -3.34 20.68
CA LEU A 235 16.61 -4.06 20.91
C LEU A 235 16.74 -4.57 22.36
N THR A 236 16.31 -3.77 23.33
CA THR A 236 16.31 -4.17 24.74
C THR A 236 15.38 -5.35 24.98
N ILE A 237 14.16 -5.33 24.42
CA ILE A 237 13.23 -6.45 24.50
C ILE A 237 13.82 -7.70 23.83
N ALA A 238 14.36 -7.56 22.62
CA ALA A 238 14.94 -8.68 21.88
C ALA A 238 16.14 -9.32 22.59
N SER A 239 17.04 -8.50 23.16
CA SER A 239 18.23 -9.00 23.86
C SER A 239 17.90 -9.71 25.18
N ASN A 240 16.83 -9.31 25.87
CA ASN A 240 16.42 -9.88 27.15
C ASN A 240 15.34 -10.97 27.02
N ALA A 241 14.95 -11.34 25.80
CA ALA A 241 13.90 -12.34 25.55
C ALA A 241 14.19 -13.73 26.13
N THR A 242 15.46 -14.09 26.31
CA THR A 242 15.87 -15.37 26.93
C THR A 242 15.87 -15.33 28.45
N THR A 243 16.00 -14.14 29.05
CA THR A 243 16.14 -13.96 30.50
C THR A 243 14.79 -13.68 31.16
N GLU A 244 13.91 -12.93 30.50
CA GLU A 244 12.59 -12.59 31.04
C GLU A 244 11.45 -13.19 30.21
N ALA A 245 10.57 -13.95 30.88
CA ALA A 245 9.41 -14.58 30.24
C ALA A 245 8.46 -13.56 29.59
N MET A 246 8.35 -12.35 30.16
CA MET A 246 7.53 -11.27 29.59
C MET A 246 8.05 -10.83 28.22
N PHE A 247 9.35 -10.55 28.11
CA PHE A 247 9.97 -10.16 26.86
C PHE A 247 9.95 -11.30 25.84
N ASN A 248 10.03 -12.54 26.28
CA ASN A 248 9.81 -13.70 25.41
C ASN A 248 8.42 -13.69 24.77
N GLY A 249 7.37 -13.32 25.54
CA GLY A 249 6.01 -13.17 25.03
C GLY A 249 5.87 -12.14 23.91
N TRP A 250 6.78 -11.16 23.84
CA TRP A 250 6.81 -10.13 22.79
C TRP A 250 7.78 -10.43 21.66
N ASN A 251 8.54 -11.52 21.72
CA ASN A 251 9.59 -11.82 20.76
C ASN A 251 9.04 -11.93 19.33
N THR A 252 7.91 -12.61 19.14
CA THR A 252 7.24 -12.72 17.82
C THR A 252 6.79 -11.37 17.30
N LEU A 253 6.24 -10.51 18.16
CA LEU A 253 5.80 -9.16 17.79
C LEU A 253 6.98 -8.28 17.38
N VAL A 254 8.08 -8.33 18.14
CA VAL A 254 9.31 -7.58 17.83
C VAL A 254 9.95 -8.08 16.53
N LEU A 255 9.94 -9.39 16.29
CA LEU A 255 10.40 -9.97 15.03
C LEU A 255 9.55 -9.48 13.84
N GLU A 256 8.22 -9.42 13.99
CA GLU A 256 7.32 -8.89 12.97
C GLU A 256 7.61 -7.41 12.70
N ILE A 257 7.81 -6.60 13.74
CA ILE A 257 8.20 -5.18 13.59
C ILE A 257 9.49 -5.07 12.78
N PHE A 258 10.55 -5.82 13.14
CA PHE A 258 11.80 -5.79 12.39
C PHE A 258 11.62 -6.25 10.94
N TYR A 259 10.86 -7.33 10.71
CA TYR A 259 10.54 -7.78 9.37
C TYR A 259 9.88 -6.66 8.54
N LEU A 260 8.87 -5.98 9.09
CA LEU A 260 8.16 -4.90 8.41
C LEU A 260 9.04 -3.66 8.17
N LEU A 261 9.95 -3.34 9.10
CA LEU A 261 10.91 -2.24 8.93
C LEU A 261 11.90 -2.50 7.79
N PHE A 262 12.37 -3.74 7.64
CA PHE A 262 13.33 -4.13 6.60
C PHE A 262 12.70 -4.69 5.32
N ARG A 263 11.37 -4.87 5.29
CA ARG A 263 10.66 -5.43 4.13
C ARG A 263 10.95 -4.63 2.88
N GLY A 264 11.45 -5.30 1.84
CA GLY A 264 11.76 -4.69 0.55
C GLY A 264 13.11 -3.97 0.49
N VAL A 265 13.90 -3.98 1.58
CA VAL A 265 15.25 -3.41 1.61
C VAL A 265 16.29 -4.49 1.33
N LYS A 266 17.21 -4.21 0.41
CA LYS A 266 18.34 -5.12 0.12
C LYS A 266 19.41 -4.95 1.21
N PRO A 267 19.91 -6.01 1.86
CA PRO A 267 20.93 -5.86 2.91
C PRO A 267 22.18 -5.11 2.44
N LEU A 268 22.62 -5.39 1.20
CA LEU A 268 23.78 -4.73 0.60
C LEU A 268 23.61 -3.21 0.43
N SER A 269 22.38 -2.70 0.31
CA SER A 269 22.17 -1.25 0.23
C SER A 269 22.33 -0.54 1.57
N LEU A 270 22.28 -1.26 2.69
CA LEU A 270 22.44 -0.69 4.03
C LEU A 270 23.90 -0.60 4.48
N VAL A 271 24.78 -1.45 3.93
CA VAL A 271 26.20 -1.52 4.29
C VAL A 271 27.05 -0.44 3.59
N LEU A 272 26.52 0.14 2.53
CA LEU A 272 27.24 1.11 1.70
C LEU A 272 27.22 2.50 2.33
N ASP A 273 28.34 3.21 2.19
CA ASP A 273 28.47 4.62 2.59
C ASP A 273 27.53 5.50 1.73
N GLN A 274 26.42 5.93 2.34
CA GLN A 274 25.36 6.69 1.65
C GLN A 274 25.90 7.97 1.00
N ALA A 275 26.91 8.63 1.59
CA ALA A 275 27.49 9.86 1.04
C ALA A 275 28.24 9.62 -0.28
N LYS A 276 28.92 8.47 -0.39
CA LYS A 276 29.62 8.08 -1.62
C LYS A 276 28.67 7.45 -2.64
N GLN A 277 27.60 6.82 -2.18
CA GLN A 277 26.65 6.12 -3.04
C GLN A 277 25.81 7.08 -3.90
N THR A 278 25.36 8.21 -3.37
CA THR A 278 24.61 9.21 -4.15
C THR A 278 25.40 9.69 -5.37
N THR A 279 26.67 10.04 -5.17
CA THR A 279 27.57 10.51 -6.24
C THR A 279 27.85 9.41 -7.26
N ARG A 280 28.11 8.18 -6.80
CA ARG A 280 28.35 7.01 -7.68
C ARG A 280 27.10 6.66 -8.49
N ASN A 281 25.93 6.65 -7.86
CA ASN A 281 24.65 6.34 -8.50
C ASN A 281 24.31 7.42 -9.54
N LEU A 282 24.49 8.70 -9.20
CA LEU A 282 24.32 9.79 -10.16
C LEU A 282 25.24 9.62 -11.38
N HIS A 283 26.52 9.33 -11.17
CA HIS A 283 27.45 9.10 -12.27
C HIS A 283 27.05 7.89 -13.13
N ASP A 284 26.60 6.80 -12.51
CA ASP A 284 26.14 5.61 -13.23
C ASP A 284 24.87 5.89 -14.05
N LEU A 285 23.88 6.56 -13.46
CA LEU A 285 22.64 6.97 -14.14
C LEU A 285 22.92 7.91 -15.31
N LEU A 286 23.82 8.90 -15.15
CA LEU A 286 24.26 9.78 -16.23
C LEU A 286 24.96 8.99 -17.34
N SER A 287 25.75 7.98 -16.98
CA SER A 287 26.42 7.10 -17.96
C SER A 287 25.40 6.27 -18.76
N ILE A 288 24.36 5.76 -18.10
CA ILE A 288 23.26 5.00 -18.70
C ILE A 288 22.43 5.90 -19.60
N GLU A 289 22.08 7.10 -19.14
CA GLU A 289 21.36 8.10 -19.95
C GLU A 289 22.18 8.48 -21.18
N GLY A 290 23.49 8.73 -21.02
CA GLY A 290 24.40 9.03 -22.12
C GLY A 290 24.52 7.88 -23.13
N LYS A 291 24.50 6.61 -22.68
CA LYS A 291 24.43 5.44 -23.56
C LYS A 291 23.10 5.42 -24.33
N ARG A 292 21.95 5.53 -23.63
CA ARG A 292 20.63 5.57 -24.27
C ARG A 292 20.51 6.70 -25.29
N ARG A 293 21.01 7.89 -24.97
CA ARG A 293 21.00 9.05 -25.88
C ARG A 293 21.83 8.79 -27.13
N ARG A 294 22.99 8.14 -27.00
CA ARG A 294 23.82 7.75 -28.16
C ARG A 294 23.15 6.68 -29.00
N ASP A 295 22.54 5.67 -28.40
CA ASP A 295 21.84 4.61 -29.13
C ASP A 295 20.59 5.14 -29.85
N PHE A 296 19.85 6.05 -29.19
CA PHE A 296 18.77 6.80 -29.82
C PHE A 296 19.30 7.64 -30.98
N ALA A 297 20.39 8.40 -30.80
CA ALA A 297 20.98 9.22 -31.86
C ALA A 297 21.52 8.39 -33.05
N ARG A 298 22.02 7.17 -32.82
CA ARG A 298 22.47 6.25 -33.88
C ARG A 298 21.33 5.77 -34.77
N HIS A 299 20.17 5.48 -34.17
CA HIS A 299 18.97 5.04 -34.89
C HIS A 299 18.05 6.21 -35.27
N ALA A 300 18.35 7.42 -34.78
CA ALA A 300 17.60 8.61 -35.11
C ALA A 300 17.75 8.93 -36.59
N PRO A 301 16.66 9.33 -37.26
CA PRO A 301 16.73 9.73 -38.64
C PRO A 301 17.61 10.99 -38.76
N SER A 302 18.73 10.91 -39.50
CA SER A 302 19.61 12.06 -39.76
C SER A 302 18.90 13.24 -40.46
N ARG A 303 17.72 12.98 -41.06
CA ARG A 303 16.93 13.94 -41.83
C ARG A 303 15.51 13.96 -41.31
N HIS A 304 14.82 15.08 -41.52
CA HIS A 304 13.44 15.27 -41.08
C HIS A 304 12.50 14.19 -41.62
N SER A 305 11.37 13.98 -40.93
CA SER A 305 10.37 12.94 -41.24
C SER A 305 9.87 12.97 -42.71
N ARG A 306 9.80 14.14 -43.33
CA ARG A 306 9.38 14.32 -44.75
C ARG A 306 10.45 13.93 -45.80
N PHE A 307 11.62 13.44 -45.41
CA PHE A 307 12.67 13.03 -46.35
C PHE A 307 12.34 11.65 -46.94
N GLY A 308 11.75 11.64 -48.15
CA GLY A 308 11.19 10.47 -48.83
C GLY A 308 12.22 9.66 -49.63
N THR A 309 13.14 8.99 -48.93
CA THR A 309 14.08 8.06 -49.59
C THR A 309 13.39 6.75 -49.96
N THR A 310 13.66 6.29 -51.19
CA THR A 310 13.24 5.00 -51.72
C THR A 310 14.46 4.15 -52.02
N ILE A 311 14.50 2.91 -51.55
CA ILE A 311 15.62 1.97 -51.77
C ILE A 311 15.14 0.84 -52.65
N SER A 312 15.88 0.53 -53.73
CA SER A 312 15.67 -0.67 -54.55
C SER A 312 16.73 -1.72 -54.23
N VAL A 313 16.31 -2.91 -53.81
CA VAL A 313 17.20 -4.04 -53.49
C VAL A 313 17.04 -5.12 -54.53
N LYS A 314 18.13 -5.50 -55.21
CA LYS A 314 18.15 -6.60 -56.19
C LYS A 314 18.93 -7.77 -55.60
N LEU A 315 18.23 -8.89 -55.35
CA LEU A 315 18.87 -10.12 -54.88
C LEU A 315 19.62 -10.79 -56.04
N ASN A 316 20.87 -11.15 -55.79
CA ASN A 316 21.71 -11.82 -56.78
C ASN A 316 21.37 -13.32 -56.77
N PRO A 317 20.93 -13.94 -57.89
CA PRO A 317 20.64 -15.36 -57.91
C PRO A 317 21.95 -16.14 -57.69
N LYS A 318 22.03 -16.91 -56.60
CA LYS A 318 23.18 -17.78 -56.33
C LYS A 318 23.25 -18.87 -57.40
N ARG A 319 24.40 -18.91 -58.08
CA ARG A 319 25.02 -20.01 -58.86
C ARG A 319 24.37 -21.38 -58.62
N ASN A 320 23.69 -21.90 -59.64
CA ASN A 320 23.13 -23.25 -59.69
C ASN A 320 24.21 -24.30 -59.36
N VAL A 321 23.89 -25.21 -58.45
CA VAL A 321 24.59 -26.49 -58.30
C VAL A 321 23.97 -27.44 -59.32
N ASP A 322 24.77 -27.96 -60.26
CA ASP A 322 24.32 -28.88 -61.31
C ASP A 322 23.67 -30.14 -60.73
N PRO A 323 22.44 -30.51 -61.15
CA PRO A 323 21.84 -31.79 -60.84
C PRO A 323 22.22 -32.82 -61.92
N SER A 324 23.52 -33.09 -62.11
CA SER A 324 23.97 -34.18 -62.99
C SER A 324 24.40 -35.40 -62.15
N LYS A 325 23.45 -35.99 -61.44
CA LYS A 325 23.47 -37.38 -60.96
C LYS A 325 22.10 -37.72 -60.38
N GLY A 326 21.21 -38.19 -61.25
CA GLY A 326 19.95 -38.82 -60.88
C GLY A 326 19.90 -40.22 -61.44
N ASP A 327 19.96 -41.23 -60.56
CA ASP A 327 19.26 -42.49 -60.80
C ASP A 327 17.75 -42.26 -60.66
N LYS A 328 17.00 -42.95 -61.52
CA LYS A 328 15.57 -42.75 -61.81
C LYS A 328 14.65 -43.23 -60.67
N ALA A 329 13.58 -42.48 -60.40
CA ALA A 329 12.23 -43.00 -60.10
C ALA A 329 11.16 -41.91 -60.28
N PRO A 330 9.90 -42.23 -60.66
CA PRO A 330 8.90 -41.26 -61.13
C PRO A 330 7.83 -40.88 -60.09
N ASP A 331 7.06 -39.86 -60.47
CA ASP A 331 5.76 -39.39 -59.92
C ASP A 331 5.74 -38.49 -58.68
N ALA A 332 5.69 -37.17 -58.94
CA ALA A 332 5.01 -36.18 -58.09
C ALA A 332 4.45 -35.04 -58.96
N PRO A 333 3.28 -34.45 -58.64
CA PRO A 333 2.61 -33.48 -59.51
C PRO A 333 3.36 -32.14 -59.54
N ALA A 334 3.28 -31.48 -60.70
CA ALA A 334 3.99 -30.25 -61.05
C ALA A 334 3.90 -29.15 -59.97
N ALA A 335 5.06 -28.70 -59.50
CA ALA A 335 5.21 -27.45 -58.77
C ALA A 335 4.93 -26.26 -59.72
N PRO A 336 4.30 -25.18 -59.24
CA PRO A 336 4.01 -24.00 -60.06
C PRO A 336 5.31 -23.30 -60.51
N PRO A 337 5.28 -22.55 -61.63
CA PRO A 337 6.48 -22.04 -62.29
C PRO A 337 7.23 -21.07 -61.39
N GLU A 338 8.54 -21.28 -61.24
CA GLU A 338 9.43 -20.31 -60.59
C GLU A 338 9.38 -18.97 -61.34
N PRO A 339 9.14 -17.84 -60.66
CA PRO A 339 9.19 -16.54 -61.33
C PRO A 339 10.64 -16.19 -61.66
N SER A 340 10.99 -16.31 -62.93
CA SER A 340 12.21 -15.77 -63.51
C SER A 340 12.15 -14.25 -63.49
N SER A 341 12.72 -13.62 -62.48
CA SER A 341 13.50 -12.38 -62.65
C SER A 341 14.14 -12.03 -61.33
N SER A 342 15.36 -11.50 -61.39
CA SER A 342 15.93 -10.73 -60.30
C SER A 342 15.06 -9.48 -60.07
N GLN A 343 13.92 -9.64 -59.40
CA GLN A 343 12.96 -8.57 -59.15
C GLN A 343 13.59 -7.59 -58.17
N ALA A 344 13.69 -6.32 -58.56
CA ALA A 344 14.18 -5.27 -57.67
C ALA A 344 13.05 -4.91 -56.70
N PHE A 345 13.25 -5.19 -55.42
CA PHE A 345 12.30 -4.86 -54.36
C PHE A 345 12.41 -3.37 -54.03
N ILE A 346 11.34 -2.61 -54.27
CA ILE A 346 11.30 -1.17 -53.97
C ILE A 346 10.66 -0.97 -52.59
N LEU A 347 11.45 -0.46 -51.66
CA LEU A 347 11.02 -0.17 -50.30
C LEU A 347 10.98 1.35 -50.10
N HIS A 348 9.77 1.90 -49.93
CA HIS A 348 9.58 3.30 -49.54
C HIS A 348 9.66 3.42 -48.01
N ARG A 349 10.54 4.30 -47.51
CA ARG A 349 10.82 4.44 -46.07
C ARG A 349 9.58 4.61 -45.19
N GLN A 350 8.60 5.39 -45.64
CA GLN A 350 7.37 5.63 -44.86
C GLN A 350 6.47 4.39 -44.74
N GLN A 351 6.53 3.46 -45.70
CA GLN A 351 5.78 2.20 -45.64
C GLN A 351 6.49 1.19 -44.73
N GLY A 352 7.83 1.15 -44.74
CA GLY A 352 8.65 0.29 -43.88
C GLY A 352 8.61 0.63 -42.39
N LEU A 353 8.24 1.87 -42.01
CA LEU A 353 8.09 2.28 -40.61
C LEU A 353 6.75 1.87 -39.98
N LYS A 354 5.73 1.58 -40.79
CA LYS A 354 4.34 1.36 -40.32
C LYS A 354 3.81 -0.04 -40.59
N LYS A 355 4.49 -0.85 -41.40
CA LYS A 355 4.03 -2.19 -41.81
C LYS A 355 5.12 -3.21 -41.55
N GLU A 356 4.73 -4.42 -41.15
CA GLU A 356 5.65 -5.54 -40.97
C GLU A 356 6.28 -5.95 -42.31
N ALA A 357 7.54 -6.38 -42.26
CA ALA A 357 8.33 -6.70 -43.46
C ALA A 357 7.65 -7.74 -44.36
N GLY A 358 6.94 -8.71 -43.77
CA GLY A 358 6.19 -9.72 -44.52
C GLY A 358 5.05 -9.13 -45.36
N THR A 359 4.31 -8.16 -44.83
CA THR A 359 3.16 -7.54 -45.52
C THR A 359 3.58 -6.62 -46.67
N ILE A 360 4.81 -6.08 -46.61
CA ILE A 360 5.38 -5.24 -47.68
C ILE A 360 5.89 -6.11 -48.84
N LEU A 361 6.45 -7.29 -48.53
CA LEU A 361 6.93 -8.25 -49.52
C LEU A 361 5.79 -8.94 -50.29
N ASP A 362 4.62 -9.10 -49.66
CA ASP A 362 3.47 -9.80 -50.27
C ASP A 362 2.65 -8.93 -51.24
N LEU A 363 2.81 -7.60 -51.20
CA LEU A 363 2.13 -6.66 -52.11
C LEU A 363 2.61 -6.78 -53.58
N VAL A 364 3.73 -7.45 -53.81
CA VAL A 364 4.33 -7.65 -55.14
C VAL A 364 3.94 -9.00 -55.76
N LYS A 365 3.22 -9.86 -55.01
CA LYS A 365 2.77 -11.20 -55.44
C LYS A 365 1.41 -11.22 -56.19
N ARG A 366 0.90 -10.06 -56.60
CA ARG A 366 -0.32 -9.98 -57.43
C ARG A 366 -0.01 -10.01 -58.92
#